data_AF-A0A447V606-F1
#
_entry.id   AF-A0A447V606-F1
#
_cell.length_a   1.000
_cell.length_b   1.000
_cell.length_c   1.000
_cell.angle_alpha   90.00
_cell.angle_beta   90.00
_cell.angle_gamma   90.00
#
_symmetry.space_group_name_H-M   'P 1'
#
loop_
_entity.id
_entity.type
_entity.pdbx_description
1 polymer ?
#
loop_
_entity_poly.entity_id
_entity_poly.type
_entity_poly.pdbx_seq_one_letter_code
_entity_poly.pdbx_strand_id
1 'polypeptide(L)'
;MSLINRSTAGRSTLRGIFYAALVGSQVFASANACLTDCSIDVFFTGNYTDETCTVAINNASSNEIVTLPRVAVATLSRDGSEAGSVPFDITLKDCPASRTITVFFNSAMSAADIDTGNLVNNTGDDLSNAVQIRLRKENSSQVIIDNADTGQDYVISAMADPLSHRFIASYYAKGNSTVTAGRVHAVAGVELVYK
;
A
#
# COMPACT_ATOMS: atom_id res chain seq x y z
N MET A 1 -30.61 -34.75 -37.53
CA MET A 1 -31.64 -35.60 -38.17
C MET A 1 -32.52 -34.69 -39.01
N SER A 2 -32.69 -35.02 -40.31
CA SER A 2 -33.30 -34.23 -41.39
C SER A 2 -32.43 -33.05 -41.88
N LEU A 3 -31.58 -33.17 -42.91
CA LEU A 3 -31.77 -33.49 -44.34
C LEU A 3 -32.48 -32.39 -45.16
N ILE A 4 -31.63 -31.64 -45.89
CA ILE A 4 -31.70 -31.28 -47.32
C ILE A 4 -32.92 -30.48 -47.80
N ASN A 5 -32.69 -29.26 -48.31
CA ASN A 5 -33.16 -28.98 -49.66
C ASN A 5 -32.19 -28.14 -50.48
N ARG A 6 -32.10 -28.52 -51.75
CA ARG A 6 -31.05 -28.21 -52.72
C ARG A 6 -31.24 -26.88 -53.43
N SER A 7 -30.08 -26.41 -53.87
CA SER A 7 -29.76 -25.33 -54.79
C SER A 7 -30.35 -25.47 -56.21
N THR A 8 -30.50 -24.31 -56.86
CA THR A 8 -30.35 -23.99 -58.30
C THR A 8 -31.42 -24.39 -59.33
N ALA A 9 -32.10 -23.37 -59.85
CA ALA A 9 -32.47 -23.19 -61.27
C ALA A 9 -32.88 -21.70 -61.44
N GLY A 10 -32.54 -20.94 -62.48
CA GLY A 10 -31.87 -21.23 -63.73
C GLY A 10 -31.47 -19.92 -64.43
N ARG A 11 -30.50 -20.05 -65.33
CA ARG A 11 -30.04 -19.04 -66.29
C ARG A 11 -31.15 -18.60 -67.24
N SER A 12 -31.17 -17.32 -67.62
CA SER A 12 -31.50 -16.91 -68.98
C SER A 12 -30.95 -15.52 -69.28
N THR A 13 -30.05 -15.48 -70.25
CA THR A 13 -29.39 -14.33 -70.86
C THR A 13 -30.23 -13.80 -72.02
N LEU A 14 -30.36 -12.48 -72.20
CA LEU A 14 -30.02 -11.72 -73.42
C LEU A 14 -30.74 -10.35 -73.49
N ARG A 15 -29.92 -9.30 -73.58
CA ARG A 15 -29.96 -8.18 -74.54
C ARG A 15 -31.22 -7.32 -74.66
N GLY A 16 -31.15 -6.14 -74.05
CA GLY A 16 -31.80 -4.92 -74.53
C GLY A 16 -30.88 -3.72 -74.26
N ILE A 17 -30.28 -3.15 -75.30
CA ILE A 17 -29.54 -1.88 -75.25
C ILE A 17 -30.43 -0.85 -75.95
N PHE A 18 -30.78 0.26 -75.31
CA PHE A 18 -30.93 1.60 -75.93
C PHE A 18 -31.06 2.71 -74.86
N TYR A 19 -29.98 3.49 -74.72
CA TYR A 19 -29.78 4.90 -74.33
C TYR A 19 -30.80 5.64 -73.42
N ALA A 20 -30.31 6.22 -72.31
CA ALA A 20 -30.23 7.69 -72.09
C ALA A 20 -29.68 8.07 -70.69
N ALA A 21 -28.63 8.90 -70.72
CA ALA A 21 -28.15 9.94 -69.78
C ALA A 21 -28.52 9.90 -68.27
N LEU A 22 -27.53 9.97 -67.39
CA LEU A 22 -27.17 11.17 -66.58
C LEU A 22 -26.08 10.83 -65.54
N VAL A 23 -25.00 11.62 -65.54
CA VAL A 23 -24.20 12.15 -64.40
C VAL A 23 -23.76 11.18 -63.28
N GLY A 24 -22.44 11.09 -63.05
CA GLY A 24 -21.92 10.59 -61.78
C GLY A 24 -20.39 10.56 -61.72
N SER A 25 -19.82 11.57 -61.08
CA SER A 25 -18.40 11.89 -60.96
C SER A 25 -17.51 10.80 -60.35
N GLN A 26 -16.24 10.81 -60.78
CA GLN A 26 -15.13 10.12 -60.13
C GLN A 26 -14.97 10.64 -58.69
N VAL A 27 -14.92 9.76 -57.69
CA VAL A 27 -14.42 10.13 -56.35
C VAL A 27 -13.23 9.24 -56.04
N PHE A 28 -12.05 9.82 -56.22
CA PHE A 28 -10.82 9.36 -55.58
C PHE A 28 -11.02 9.51 -54.07
N ALA A 29 -10.93 8.42 -53.31
CA ALA A 29 -10.90 8.48 -51.86
C ALA A 29 -9.57 9.10 -51.43
N SER A 30 -9.51 10.43 -51.33
CA SER A 30 -8.46 11.11 -50.58
C SER A 30 -8.66 10.78 -49.11
N ALA A 31 -7.65 10.16 -48.49
CA ALA A 31 -7.56 10.12 -47.04
C ALA A 31 -7.49 11.56 -46.54
N ASN A 32 -8.59 12.08 -46.03
CA ASN A 32 -8.61 13.39 -45.37
C ASN A 32 -7.87 13.24 -44.04
N ALA A 33 -6.56 13.49 -44.05
CA ALA A 33 -5.85 13.91 -42.86
C ALA A 33 -6.50 15.22 -42.40
N CYS A 34 -7.01 15.24 -41.18
CA CYS A 34 -7.80 16.35 -40.68
C CYS A 34 -6.93 17.62 -40.59
N LEU A 35 -7.32 18.64 -41.37
CA LEU A 35 -6.67 19.95 -41.45
C LEU A 35 -7.58 20.95 -40.73
N THR A 36 -7.11 21.42 -39.57
CA THR A 36 -7.69 22.44 -38.67
C THR A 36 -8.83 21.97 -37.74
N ASP A 37 -8.57 22.06 -36.43
CA ASP A 37 -9.44 21.74 -35.27
C ASP A 37 -10.09 20.35 -35.22
N CYS A 38 -9.23 19.34 -35.25
CA CYS A 38 -9.59 17.95 -34.97
C CYS A 38 -9.61 17.74 -33.45
N SER A 39 -10.78 17.87 -32.81
CA SER A 39 -10.96 17.34 -31.46
C SER A 39 -11.02 15.82 -31.54
N ILE A 40 -9.97 15.15 -31.07
CA ILE A 40 -9.96 13.70 -30.92
C ILE A 40 -10.51 13.39 -29.54
N ASP A 41 -11.66 12.73 -29.48
CA ASP A 41 -12.22 12.27 -28.22
C ASP A 41 -11.40 11.07 -27.70
N VAL A 42 -10.78 11.25 -26.53
CA VAL A 42 -10.12 10.18 -25.80
C VAL A 42 -11.08 9.65 -24.75
N PHE A 43 -11.56 8.43 -24.93
CA PHE A 43 -12.46 7.78 -23.98
C PHE A 43 -11.64 7.02 -22.94
N PHE A 44 -11.70 7.47 -21.70
CA PHE A 44 -11.14 6.78 -20.54
C PHE A 44 -12.22 5.93 -19.88
N THR A 45 -12.10 4.61 -19.97
CA THR A 45 -12.94 3.68 -19.22
C THR A 45 -12.07 2.93 -18.23
N GLY A 46 -12.42 2.95 -16.96
CA GLY A 46 -11.76 2.21 -15.90
C GLY A 46 -12.76 1.83 -14.82
N ASN A 47 -12.52 0.69 -14.17
CA ASN A 47 -13.18 0.34 -12.92
C ASN A 47 -12.16 0.61 -11.80
N TYR A 48 -12.50 1.50 -10.87
CA TYR A 48 -11.67 1.88 -9.73
C TYR A 48 -12.35 1.34 -8.46
N THR A 49 -11.85 0.24 -7.93
CA THR A 49 -12.26 -0.31 -6.63
C THR A 49 -11.15 -0.04 -5.63
N ASP A 50 -11.39 0.90 -4.71
CA ASP A 50 -10.49 1.26 -3.62
C ASP A 50 -10.68 0.26 -2.46
N GLU A 51 -10.22 -0.97 -2.63
CA GLU A 51 -10.21 -1.94 -1.54
C GLU A 51 -8.90 -1.75 -0.77
N THR A 52 -8.93 -0.97 0.30
CA THR A 52 -7.80 -0.83 1.23
C THR A 52 -7.97 -1.80 2.40
N CYS A 53 -6.87 -2.27 2.97
CA CYS A 53 -6.94 -3.09 4.20
C CYS A 53 -7.43 -2.27 5.40
N THR A 54 -8.24 -2.92 6.24
CA THR A 54 -8.49 -2.48 7.61
C THR A 54 -7.34 -2.94 8.51
N VAL A 55 -6.81 -2.02 9.32
CA VAL A 55 -5.74 -2.31 10.30
C VAL A 55 -6.34 -2.49 11.69
N ALA A 56 -5.99 -3.57 12.37
CA ALA A 56 -6.31 -3.80 13.78
C ALA A 56 -5.05 -4.12 14.58
N ILE A 57 -4.74 -3.32 15.59
CA ILE A 57 -3.65 -3.55 16.53
C ILE A 57 -4.19 -4.32 17.73
N ASN A 58 -3.51 -5.39 18.15
CA ASN A 58 -3.94 -6.30 19.23
C ASN A 58 -5.40 -6.76 19.12
N ASN A 59 -5.90 -6.91 17.89
CA ASN A 59 -7.30 -7.26 17.56
C ASN A 59 -8.38 -6.31 18.10
N ALA A 60 -8.03 -5.09 18.51
CA ALA A 60 -8.97 -4.12 19.06
C ALA A 60 -9.32 -3.02 18.04
N SER A 61 -8.43 -2.04 17.84
CA SER A 61 -8.65 -0.92 16.90
C SER A 61 -7.37 -0.55 16.13
N SER A 62 -7.46 0.40 15.21
CA SER A 62 -6.28 0.97 14.53
C SER A 62 -5.51 1.98 15.40
N ASN A 63 -6.06 2.39 16.55
CA ASN A 63 -5.51 3.38 17.46
C ASN A 63 -5.34 2.76 18.85
N GLU A 64 -4.31 1.95 19.04
CA GLU A 64 -4.04 1.27 20.30
C GLU A 64 -2.83 1.80 21.05
N ILE A 65 -2.86 1.62 22.38
CA ILE A 65 -1.77 2.01 23.28
C ILE A 65 -0.96 0.77 23.64
N VAL A 66 0.28 0.71 23.17
CA VAL A 66 1.26 -0.31 23.61
C VAL A 66 1.93 0.18 24.90
N THR A 67 1.53 -0.38 26.04
CA THR A 67 2.08 0.01 27.35
C THR A 67 3.36 -0.76 27.65
N LEU A 68 4.50 -0.05 27.64
CA LEU A 68 5.79 -0.61 28.03
C LEU A 68 5.89 -0.76 29.57
N PRO A 69 6.59 -1.79 30.08
CA PRO A 69 6.72 -2.02 31.52
C PRO A 69 7.57 -0.93 32.17
N ARG A 70 7.49 -0.84 33.50
CA ARG A 70 8.46 -0.06 34.27
C ARG A 70 9.80 -0.80 34.30
N VAL A 71 10.86 -0.14 33.89
CA VAL A 71 12.25 -0.65 34.00
C VAL A 71 13.10 0.30 34.84
N ALA A 72 14.20 -0.20 35.40
CA ALA A 72 15.15 0.63 36.14
C ALA A 72 16.13 1.33 35.19
N VAL A 73 16.48 2.59 35.47
CA VAL A 73 17.47 3.36 34.68
C VAL A 73 18.78 2.60 34.48
N ALA A 74 19.21 1.82 35.49
CA ALA A 74 20.41 1.00 35.41
C ALA A 74 20.41 -0.04 34.27
N THR A 75 19.22 -0.49 33.82
CA THR A 75 19.09 -1.43 32.68
C THR A 75 19.37 -0.78 31.33
N LEU A 76 19.39 0.56 31.29
CA LEU A 76 19.65 1.39 30.10
C LEU A 76 20.91 2.24 30.29
N SER A 77 21.89 1.73 31.05
CA SER A 77 23.08 2.47 31.47
C SER A 77 24.14 2.66 30.38
N ARG A 78 24.08 1.89 29.30
CA ARG A 78 25.03 1.96 28.18
C ARG A 78 24.31 2.33 26.90
N ASP A 79 24.99 3.10 26.06
CA ASP A 79 24.54 3.34 24.68
C ASP A 79 24.21 2.02 23.99
N GLY A 80 23.08 2.00 23.30
CA GLY A 80 22.62 0.80 22.62
C GLY A 80 21.90 -0.24 23.47
N SER A 81 21.78 -0.04 24.79
CA SER A 81 21.05 -0.98 25.65
C SER A 81 19.56 -0.96 25.33
N GLU A 82 18.95 -2.15 25.29
CA GLU A 82 17.51 -2.33 25.10
C GLU A 82 16.90 -3.05 26.31
N ALA A 83 15.71 -2.61 26.74
CA ALA A 83 15.01 -3.20 27.87
C ALA A 83 13.49 -3.07 27.75
N GLY A 84 12.75 -3.88 28.52
CA GLY A 84 11.30 -3.73 28.65
C GLY A 84 10.51 -4.08 27.38
N SER A 85 10.95 -5.10 26.63
CA SER A 85 10.29 -5.51 25.40
C SER A 85 8.82 -5.91 25.61
N VAL A 86 7.92 -5.34 24.82
CA VAL A 86 6.49 -5.67 24.78
C VAL A 86 6.08 -6.07 23.37
N PRO A 87 5.54 -7.28 23.20
CA PRO A 87 5.07 -7.75 21.91
C PRO A 87 3.65 -7.20 21.65
N PHE A 88 3.35 -6.77 20.44
CA PHE A 88 2.01 -6.35 19.98
C PHE A 88 1.75 -6.81 18.55
N ASP A 89 0.52 -7.22 18.27
CA ASP A 89 0.13 -7.74 16.95
C ASP A 89 -0.46 -6.65 16.07
N ILE A 90 -0.17 -6.69 14.78
CA ILE A 90 -0.92 -5.93 13.76
C ILE A 90 -1.56 -6.93 12.81
N THR A 91 -2.88 -6.89 12.75
CA THR A 91 -3.72 -7.70 11.88
C THR A 91 -4.26 -6.85 10.74
N LEU A 92 -4.04 -7.28 9.50
CA LEU A 92 -4.71 -6.73 8.33
C LEU A 92 -5.96 -7.55 8.03
N LYS A 93 -7.08 -6.87 7.77
CA LYS A 93 -8.39 -7.45 7.44
C LYS A 93 -8.95 -6.78 6.20
N ASP A 94 -9.89 -7.46 5.53
CA ASP A 94 -10.63 -6.92 4.38
C ASP A 94 -9.69 -6.39 3.27
N CYS A 95 -8.58 -7.08 3.07
CA CYS A 95 -7.56 -6.72 2.11
C CYS A 95 -7.88 -7.26 0.71
N PRO A 96 -7.44 -6.59 -0.36
CA PRO A 96 -7.47 -7.16 -1.70
C PRO A 96 -6.73 -8.49 -1.75
N ALA A 97 -7.37 -9.50 -2.32
CA ALA A 97 -6.80 -10.83 -2.47
C ALA A 97 -5.53 -10.80 -3.35
N SER A 98 -4.59 -11.72 -3.07
CA SER A 98 -3.40 -11.94 -3.90
C SER A 98 -2.54 -10.68 -4.11
N ARG A 99 -2.31 -9.94 -3.02
CA ARG A 99 -1.45 -8.75 -2.96
C ARG A 99 -0.38 -8.90 -1.89
N THR A 100 0.69 -8.13 -2.02
CA THR A 100 1.66 -7.94 -0.93
C THR A 100 1.55 -6.52 -0.44
N ILE A 101 1.46 -6.37 0.88
CA ILE A 101 1.32 -5.07 1.53
C ILE A 101 2.41 -4.97 2.57
N THR A 102 3.22 -3.93 2.49
CA THR A 102 4.24 -3.66 3.50
C THR A 102 3.66 -2.75 4.56
N VAL A 103 3.70 -3.21 5.82
CA VAL A 103 3.38 -2.38 6.99
C VAL A 103 4.68 -1.84 7.56
N PHE A 104 4.75 -0.52 7.72
CA PHE A 104 5.86 0.16 8.39
C PHE A 104 5.33 1.28 9.29
N PHE A 105 6.24 1.95 10.01
CA PHE A 105 5.91 2.97 10.98
C PHE A 105 6.48 4.32 10.57
N ASN A 106 5.70 5.39 10.68
CA ASN A 106 6.11 6.74 10.35
C ASN A 106 6.17 7.67 11.58
N SER A 107 6.88 8.78 11.44
CA SER A 107 7.16 9.76 12.50
C SER A 107 6.22 10.97 12.50
N ALA A 108 5.03 10.85 11.92
CA ALA A 108 4.09 11.98 11.76
C ALA A 108 3.69 12.65 13.09
N MET A 109 3.71 11.90 14.21
CA MET A 109 3.29 12.38 15.54
C MET A 109 4.42 12.48 16.57
N SER A 110 5.54 11.79 16.36
CA SER A 110 6.72 11.86 17.23
C SER A 110 7.96 11.69 16.37
N ALA A 111 8.97 12.52 16.62
CA ALA A 111 10.17 12.56 15.79
C ALA A 111 10.87 11.20 15.73
N ALA A 112 11.41 10.86 14.56
CA ALA A 112 12.35 9.77 14.42
C ALA A 112 13.79 10.27 14.57
N ASP A 113 14.64 9.43 15.15
CA ASP A 113 16.08 9.62 15.15
C ASP A 113 16.69 8.88 13.97
N ILE A 114 17.32 9.61 13.05
CA ILE A 114 17.90 9.05 11.83
C ILE A 114 19.12 8.16 12.10
N ASP A 115 19.87 8.41 13.17
CA ASP A 115 21.09 7.65 13.48
C ASP A 115 20.74 6.28 14.06
N THR A 116 19.70 6.23 14.90
CA THR A 116 19.30 5.01 15.59
C THR A 116 18.12 4.30 14.91
N GLY A 117 17.39 4.99 14.04
CA GLY A 117 16.17 4.51 13.39
C GLY A 117 14.98 4.32 14.33
N ASN A 118 14.96 5.01 15.47
CA ASN A 118 13.98 4.83 16.55
C ASN A 118 13.03 6.03 16.68
N LEU A 119 11.90 5.85 17.39
CA LEU A 119 11.08 6.97 17.82
C LEU A 119 11.72 7.67 19.02
N VAL A 120 11.76 8.99 18.97
CA VAL A 120 12.25 9.85 20.05
C VAL A 120 11.14 10.02 21.09
N ASN A 121 11.50 9.90 22.36
CA ASN A 121 10.59 10.24 23.46
C ASN A 121 10.27 11.75 23.42
N ASN A 122 9.02 12.11 23.72
CA ASN A 122 8.66 13.51 23.90
C ASN A 122 9.46 14.15 25.05
N THR A 123 9.55 15.48 25.02
CA THR A 123 10.26 16.28 26.03
C THR A 123 9.30 16.88 27.05
N GLY A 124 9.68 16.89 28.33
CA GLY A 124 8.90 17.47 29.43
C GLY A 124 9.50 17.13 30.79
N ASP A 125 9.12 17.86 31.84
CA ASP A 125 9.70 17.72 33.18
C ASP A 125 9.48 16.34 33.82
N ASP A 126 8.40 15.66 33.42
CA ASP A 126 8.04 14.31 33.87
C ASP A 126 8.53 13.19 32.93
N LEU A 127 9.13 13.55 31.79
CA LEU A 127 9.55 12.61 30.75
C LEU A 127 11.02 12.24 30.87
N SER A 128 11.34 11.00 30.49
CA SER A 128 12.70 10.48 30.49
C SER A 128 13.53 11.12 29.38
N ASN A 129 14.77 11.51 29.69
CA ASN A 129 15.74 11.94 28.68
C ASN A 129 16.57 10.77 28.18
N ALA A 130 17.06 10.87 26.95
CA ALA A 130 17.96 9.91 26.31
C ALA A 130 17.39 8.48 26.17
N VAL A 131 16.06 8.33 26.25
CA VAL A 131 15.35 7.09 25.96
C VAL A 131 14.57 7.23 24.67
N GLN A 132 14.60 6.18 23.87
CA GLN A 132 13.88 6.05 22.61
C GLN A 132 13.06 4.77 22.61
N ILE A 133 12.13 4.66 21.65
CA ILE A 133 11.40 3.42 21.39
C ILE A 133 11.94 2.78 20.12
N ARG A 134 12.41 1.55 20.26
CA ARG A 134 12.83 0.71 19.14
C ARG A 134 11.73 -0.30 18.82
N LEU A 135 11.45 -0.44 17.52
CA LEU A 135 10.53 -1.43 16.98
C LEU A 135 11.30 -2.56 16.29
N ARG A 136 10.85 -3.79 16.52
CA ARG A 136 11.38 -5.00 15.89
C ARG A 136 10.25 -5.86 15.34
N LYS A 137 10.56 -6.60 14.27
CA LYS A 137 9.71 -7.65 13.72
C LYS A 137 9.80 -8.91 14.59
N GLU A 138 8.95 -9.89 14.34
CA GLU A 138 8.96 -11.18 15.02
C GLU A 138 10.30 -11.92 14.93
N ASN A 139 11.01 -11.77 13.81
CA ASN A 139 12.35 -12.32 13.60
C ASN A 139 13.47 -11.50 14.28
N SER A 140 13.11 -10.56 15.15
CA SER A 140 14.00 -9.65 15.87
C SER A 140 14.77 -8.63 15.02
N SER A 141 14.58 -8.59 13.70
CA SER A 141 15.14 -7.51 12.88
C SER A 141 14.48 -6.17 13.22
N GLN A 142 15.26 -5.08 13.18
CA GLN A 142 14.76 -3.75 13.47
C GLN A 142 13.84 -3.25 12.35
N VAL A 143 12.77 -2.56 12.73
CA VAL A 143 12.00 -1.69 11.83
C VAL A 143 12.49 -0.27 12.04
N ILE A 144 13.03 0.34 10.99
CA ILE A 144 13.48 1.73 10.99
C ILE A 144 12.27 2.62 10.70
N ILE A 145 12.04 3.62 11.54
CA ILE A 145 10.95 4.58 11.35
C ILE A 145 11.15 5.36 10.04
N ASP A 146 10.06 5.61 9.32
CA ASP A 146 10.03 6.26 8.00
C ASP A 146 10.75 5.48 6.88
N ASN A 147 11.02 4.19 7.09
CA ASN A 147 11.67 3.35 6.09
C ASN A 147 10.87 2.06 5.80
N ALA A 148 10.11 2.10 4.72
CA ALA A 148 9.28 0.99 4.25
C ALA A 148 10.07 -0.29 3.93
N ASP A 149 11.33 -0.19 3.48
CA ASP A 149 12.15 -1.36 3.13
C ASP A 149 12.46 -2.25 4.34
N THR A 150 12.40 -1.68 5.54
CA THR A 150 12.60 -2.42 6.80
C THR A 150 11.30 -2.96 7.40
N GLY A 151 10.16 -2.59 6.80
CA GLY A 151 8.82 -2.98 7.23
C GLY A 151 8.57 -4.49 7.16
N GLN A 152 7.35 -4.87 7.52
CA GLN A 152 6.88 -6.26 7.47
C GLN A 152 5.96 -6.42 6.26
N ASP A 153 6.29 -7.38 5.40
CA ASP A 153 5.41 -7.76 4.29
C ASP A 153 4.30 -8.69 4.80
N TYR A 154 3.09 -8.37 4.38
CA TYR A 154 1.88 -9.16 4.54
C TYR A 154 1.49 -9.71 3.16
N VAL A 155 1.65 -11.02 2.98
CA VAL A 155 1.29 -11.70 1.73
C VAL A 155 -0.15 -12.17 1.84
N ILE A 156 -1.07 -11.37 1.31
CA ILE A 156 -2.52 -11.65 1.36
C ILE A 156 -2.84 -12.77 0.40
N SER A 157 -3.49 -13.82 0.91
CA SER A 157 -3.86 -15.00 0.13
C SER A 157 -4.94 -14.69 -0.91
N ALA A 158 -5.21 -15.63 -1.82
CA ALA A 158 -6.34 -15.53 -2.75
C ALA A 158 -7.71 -15.53 -2.05
N MET A 159 -7.78 -16.01 -0.80
CA MET A 159 -9.00 -16.04 0.01
C MET A 159 -9.21 -14.74 0.79
N ALA A 160 -8.23 -13.82 0.77
CA ALA A 160 -8.26 -12.57 1.53
C ALA A 160 -8.49 -12.75 3.04
N ASP A 161 -8.03 -13.87 3.60
CA ASP A 161 -8.15 -14.14 5.04
C ASP A 161 -7.35 -13.10 5.85
N PRO A 162 -7.84 -12.71 7.05
CA PRO A 162 -7.08 -11.87 7.96
C PRO A 162 -5.68 -12.43 8.24
N LEU A 163 -4.67 -11.57 8.15
CA LEU A 163 -3.27 -11.92 8.38
C LEU A 163 -2.68 -11.06 9.48
N SER A 164 -2.01 -11.68 10.46
CA SER A 164 -1.39 -11.02 11.60
C SER A 164 0.10 -11.29 11.65
N HIS A 165 0.89 -10.25 11.92
CA HIS A 165 2.30 -10.39 12.31
C HIS A 165 2.53 -9.73 13.67
N ARG A 166 3.55 -10.24 14.37
CA ARG A 166 4.00 -9.72 15.65
C ARG A 166 5.09 -8.67 15.46
N PHE A 167 4.94 -7.56 16.18
CA PHE A 167 5.99 -6.58 16.41
C PHE A 167 6.36 -6.52 17.89
N ILE A 168 7.52 -5.96 18.18
CA ILE A 168 8.05 -5.81 19.54
C ILE A 168 8.53 -4.37 19.71
N ALA A 169 8.03 -3.70 20.74
CA ALA A 169 8.51 -2.39 21.16
C ALA A 169 9.40 -2.53 22.40
N SER A 170 10.53 -1.83 22.44
CA SER A 170 11.46 -1.83 23.57
C SER A 170 12.00 -0.44 23.83
N TYR A 171 12.37 -0.14 25.08
CA TYR A 171 13.17 1.04 25.36
C TYR A 171 14.57 0.87 24.79
N TYR A 172 15.15 1.96 24.31
CA TYR A 172 16.51 2.04 23.81
C TYR A 172 17.25 3.23 24.44
N ALA A 173 18.45 3.00 24.95
CA ALA A 173 19.31 4.04 25.52
C ALA A 173 20.12 4.75 24.42
N LYS A 174 19.90 6.05 24.24
CA LYS A 174 20.73 6.89 23.35
C LYS A 174 21.91 7.44 24.13
N GLY A 175 23.12 7.03 23.79
CA GLY A 175 24.35 7.30 24.54
C GLY A 175 24.89 8.72 24.50
N ASN A 176 24.26 9.63 23.78
CA ASN A 176 24.70 11.04 23.74
C ASN A 176 24.34 11.81 25.03
N SER A 177 23.60 11.20 25.96
CA SER A 177 23.19 11.79 27.23
C SER A 177 22.88 10.70 28.26
N THR A 178 22.91 11.06 29.55
CA THR A 178 22.55 10.13 30.63
C THR A 178 21.03 9.91 30.64
N VAL A 179 20.61 8.65 30.66
CA VAL A 179 19.21 8.27 30.83
C VAL A 179 18.69 8.77 32.18
N THR A 180 17.61 9.54 32.19
CA THR A 180 16.94 9.99 33.42
C THR A 180 15.66 9.21 33.66
N ALA A 181 15.26 9.06 34.92
CA ALA A 181 13.95 8.53 35.24
C ALA A 181 12.86 9.48 34.73
N GLY A 182 11.76 8.93 34.25
CA GLY A 182 10.61 9.68 33.75
C GLY A 182 9.68 8.78 32.94
N ARG A 183 8.53 9.31 32.54
CA ARG A 183 7.63 8.62 31.62
C ARG A 183 8.20 8.63 30.21
N VAL A 184 7.76 7.68 29.40
CA VAL A 184 8.07 7.63 27.98
C VAL A 184 6.75 7.70 27.22
N HIS A 185 6.68 8.62 26.28
CA HIS A 185 5.54 8.87 25.42
C HIS A 185 6.06 9.20 24.02
N ALA A 186 5.84 8.27 23.10
CA ALA A 186 6.12 8.43 21.67
C ALA A 186 4.99 7.76 20.89
N VAL A 187 4.66 8.32 19.73
CA VAL A 187 3.57 7.86 18.87
C VAL A 187 4.09 7.68 17.46
N ALA A 188 3.93 6.48 16.91
CA ALA A 188 4.14 6.20 15.49
C ALA A 188 2.80 6.10 14.76
N GLY A 189 2.76 6.58 13.53
CA GLY A 189 1.71 6.19 12.59
C GLY A 189 2.00 4.82 11.99
N VAL A 190 0.97 4.04 11.70
CA VAL A 190 1.08 2.81 10.91
C VAL A 190 0.74 3.15 9.47
N GLU A 191 1.61 2.79 8.54
CA GLU A 191 1.44 3.08 7.11
C GLU A 191 1.59 1.82 6.26
N LEU A 192 0.76 1.73 5.22
CA LEU A 192 0.64 0.57 4.34
C LEU A 192 1.10 0.94 2.93
N VAL A 193 2.09 0.20 2.41
CA VAL A 193 2.53 0.29 1.01
C VAL A 193 2.00 -0.92 0.25
N TYR A 194 1.12 -0.67 -0.72
CA TYR A 194 0.55 -1.70 -1.58
C TYR A 194 1.49 -1.96 -2.77
N LYS A 195 1.88 -3.22 -2.99
CA LYS A 195 2.76 -3.65 -4.10
C LYS A 195 1.97 -4.26 -5.26
#